data_AF-A0A6J4CZ24-F1
#
_entry.id   AF-A0A6J4CZ24-F1
#
_cell.length_a   1.000
_cell.length_b   1.000
_cell.length_c   1.000
_cell.angle_alpha   90.00
_cell.angle_beta   90.00
_cell.angle_gamma   90.00
#
_symmetry.space_group_name_H-M   'P 1'
#
loop_
_entity.id
_entity.type
_entity.pdbx_description
1 polymer ?
#
loop_
_entity_poly.entity_id
_entity_poly.type
_entity_poly.pdbx_seq_one_letter_code
_entity_poly.pdbx_strand_id
1 'polypeptide(L)'
;MFHGCEEETLDDNDYEQLEKDLVDHFNVKMDMGVSFYGEEQRERDTSWYSELKLGSESFYWNRLKKYLEDRYAPKVVKPIDEDTDSIMNRIGDPRQSSEGVYGMVVGAVQSGKTSNYACLINKAVDAGYKFIVILAWDKENVRGQTQRRINEMFVGKDSAGKLIGVGKVSTEKPHPVSLVTEEDDFKSKDVKKAIQLIDLTTKIPYVLVVKKHEDVLSSIAKIFSTYKEKISEHAMLLIDDESDYGSIDINKAHEEEPSAINKGIRGLLNCFKKYSYIAYTATPFANIFIDFKLEKGKLPDLFPKNFIHFLRPPTNYCGLQEVFKKSPGNFLVNISDYESAFPIEHGKNHKVPYLPASLLEAVHVFCLNIAIRHLRKQKEHNSMLVKCYSL
;
A
#
# COMPACT_ATOMS: atom_id res chain seq x y z
N MET A 1 43.52 3.98 -34.11
CA MET A 1 43.26 2.54 -33.87
C MET A 1 42.03 2.45 -32.98
N PHE A 2 40.87 2.21 -33.58
CA PHE A 2 39.66 1.87 -32.84
C PHE A 2 39.90 0.50 -32.21
N HIS A 3 39.97 0.43 -30.88
CA HIS A 3 39.88 -0.85 -30.18
C HIS A 3 38.42 -1.31 -30.26
N GLY A 4 38.23 -2.54 -30.76
CA GLY A 4 36.93 -3.09 -31.09
C GLY A 4 36.02 -3.19 -29.87
N CYS A 5 34.76 -2.79 -30.05
CA CYS A 5 33.68 -3.42 -29.31
C CYS A 5 33.68 -4.89 -29.72
N GLU A 6 34.05 -5.78 -28.81
CA GLU A 6 33.61 -7.17 -28.90
C GLU A 6 32.08 -7.13 -28.83
N GLU A 7 31.42 -7.61 -29.88
CA GLU A 7 30.00 -7.92 -29.81
C GLU A 7 29.86 -9.01 -28.74
N GLU A 8 29.37 -8.64 -27.55
CA GLU A 8 28.91 -9.63 -26.56
C GLU A 8 27.78 -10.43 -27.22
N THR A 9 28.13 -11.61 -27.74
CA THR A 9 27.16 -12.57 -28.26
C THR A 9 26.33 -13.07 -27.09
N LEU A 10 25.03 -12.80 -27.11
CA LEU A 10 24.06 -13.29 -26.13
C LEU A 10 24.20 -14.81 -26.01
N ASP A 11 24.32 -15.33 -24.78
CA ASP A 11 24.34 -16.77 -24.52
C ASP A 11 22.91 -17.33 -24.45
N ASP A 12 22.76 -18.66 -24.45
CA ASP A 12 21.44 -19.31 -24.39
C ASP A 12 20.63 -18.90 -23.14
N ASN A 13 21.29 -18.59 -22.01
CA ASN A 13 20.59 -18.10 -20.81
C ASN A 13 20.10 -16.66 -20.99
N ASP A 14 20.85 -15.82 -21.72
CA ASP A 14 20.44 -14.46 -22.02
C ASP A 14 19.25 -14.46 -23.00
N TYR A 15 19.19 -15.41 -23.94
CA TYR A 15 18.01 -15.62 -24.79
C TYR A 15 16.80 -16.14 -24.00
N GLU A 16 16.98 -17.11 -23.10
CA GLU A 16 15.90 -17.59 -22.21
C GLU A 16 15.38 -16.47 -21.29
N GLN A 17 16.28 -15.64 -20.75
CA GLN A 17 15.89 -14.50 -19.91
C GLN A 17 15.17 -13.43 -20.73
N LEU A 18 15.63 -13.14 -21.94
CA LEU A 18 14.96 -12.22 -22.86
C LEU A 18 13.58 -12.72 -23.25
N GLU A 19 13.44 -14.01 -23.56
CA GLU A 19 12.14 -14.62 -23.85
C GLU A 19 11.20 -14.49 -22.65
N LYS A 20 11.69 -14.79 -21.44
CA LYS A 20 10.91 -14.63 -20.21
C LYS A 20 10.50 -13.19 -19.97
N ASP A 21 11.40 -12.23 -20.15
CA ASP A 21 11.12 -10.80 -19.99
C ASP A 21 10.09 -10.33 -21.03
N LEU A 22 10.17 -10.82 -22.27
CA LEU A 22 9.19 -10.54 -23.31
C LEU A 22 7.82 -11.17 -22.98
N VAL A 23 7.78 -12.40 -22.49
CA VAL A 23 6.53 -13.05 -22.05
C VAL A 23 5.91 -12.30 -20.87
N ASP A 24 6.70 -11.95 -19.85
CA ASP A 24 6.23 -11.17 -18.71
C ASP A 24 5.75 -9.78 -19.14
N HIS A 25 6.40 -9.16 -20.13
CA HIS A 25 6.04 -7.84 -20.64
C HIS A 25 4.85 -7.83 -21.62
N PHE A 26 4.56 -8.91 -22.36
CA PHE A 26 3.51 -8.89 -23.38
C PHE A 26 2.31 -9.81 -23.10
N ASN A 27 2.51 -10.88 -22.33
CA ASN A 27 1.49 -11.92 -22.08
C ASN A 27 0.83 -11.82 -20.70
N VAL A 28 1.40 -11.07 -19.76
CA VAL A 28 0.74 -10.81 -18.47
C VAL A 28 -0.40 -9.82 -18.66
N LYS A 29 -1.58 -10.19 -18.16
CA LYS A 29 -2.80 -9.37 -18.21
C LYS A 29 -3.36 -9.20 -16.81
N MET A 30 -4.12 -8.15 -16.60
CA MET A 30 -4.92 -7.95 -15.39
C MET A 30 -6.33 -7.57 -15.83
N ASP A 31 -7.34 -8.04 -15.11
CA ASP A 31 -8.73 -7.64 -15.35
C ASP A 31 -9.09 -6.45 -14.45
N MET A 32 -10.14 -5.74 -14.80
CA MET A 32 -10.71 -4.69 -13.96
C MET A 32 -11.31 -5.25 -12.67
N GLY A 33 -11.17 -4.47 -11.59
CA GLY A 33 -11.77 -4.74 -10.30
C GLY A 33 -13.30 -4.58 -10.27
N VAL A 34 -13.90 -5.03 -9.17
CA VAL A 34 -15.36 -4.96 -8.93
C VAL A 34 -15.66 -4.15 -7.68
N SER A 35 -16.64 -3.25 -7.74
CA SER A 35 -16.98 -2.38 -6.61
C SER A 35 -18.38 -2.66 -6.05
N PHE A 36 -18.50 -2.54 -4.74
CA PHE A 36 -19.75 -2.44 -3.99
C PHE A 36 -19.89 -1.03 -3.42
N TYR A 37 -21.13 -0.53 -3.32
CA TYR A 37 -21.41 0.85 -2.95
C TYR A 37 -22.43 0.93 -1.83
N GLY A 38 -22.14 1.74 -0.82
CA GLY A 38 -23.11 2.11 0.21
C GLY A 38 -24.20 3.01 -0.33
N GLU A 39 -25.25 3.21 0.45
CA GLU A 39 -26.47 3.88 -0.01
C GLU A 39 -26.21 5.35 -0.38
N GLU A 40 -25.63 6.12 0.53
CA GLU A 40 -25.22 7.51 0.30
C GLU A 40 -24.31 7.65 -0.92
N GLN A 41 -23.43 6.67 -1.16
CA GLN A 41 -22.51 6.71 -2.29
C GLN A 41 -23.20 6.56 -3.64
N ARG A 42 -24.37 5.91 -3.69
CA ARG A 42 -25.15 5.75 -4.93
C ARG A 42 -25.81 7.07 -5.37
N GLU A 43 -25.97 8.01 -4.45
CA GLU A 43 -26.57 9.32 -4.69
C GLU A 43 -25.53 10.41 -5.01
N ARG A 44 -24.26 10.16 -4.71
CA ARG A 44 -23.17 11.09 -5.03
C ARG A 44 -22.88 11.12 -6.53
N ASP A 45 -22.42 12.29 -6.99
CA ASP A 45 -21.76 12.40 -8.29
C ASP A 45 -20.52 11.48 -8.30
N THR A 46 -20.53 10.55 -9.25
CA THR A 46 -19.50 9.53 -9.41
C THR A 46 -18.85 9.58 -10.79
N SER A 47 -18.95 10.73 -11.45
CA SER A 47 -18.22 11.09 -12.65
C SER A 47 -17.30 12.30 -12.45
N TRP A 48 -17.28 12.92 -11.26
CA TRP A 48 -16.52 14.14 -10.97
C TRP A 48 -15.05 14.11 -11.43
N TYR A 49 -14.37 12.97 -11.29
CA TYR A 49 -12.97 12.82 -11.71
C TYR A 49 -12.85 12.55 -13.20
N SER A 50 -13.74 11.74 -13.77
CA SER A 50 -13.78 11.51 -15.22
C SER A 50 -14.12 12.79 -16.01
N GLU A 51 -14.94 13.67 -15.44
CA GLU A 51 -15.33 14.95 -16.04
C GLU A 51 -14.26 16.03 -15.93
N LEU A 52 -13.33 15.90 -14.99
CA LEU A 52 -12.21 16.82 -14.79
C LEU A 52 -11.28 16.92 -16.01
N LYS A 53 -11.28 15.91 -16.90
CA LYS A 53 -10.54 15.88 -18.18
C LYS A 53 -9.09 16.37 -18.07
N LEU A 54 -8.41 16.04 -16.97
CA LEU A 54 -7.07 16.59 -16.67
C LEU A 54 -6.06 16.29 -17.78
N GLY A 55 -6.15 15.15 -18.48
CA GLY A 55 -5.36 14.88 -19.69
C GLY A 55 -3.85 15.13 -19.49
N SER A 56 -3.31 16.12 -20.21
CA SER A 56 -1.91 16.54 -20.09
C SER A 56 -1.56 17.28 -18.79
N GLU A 57 -2.53 17.80 -18.05
CA GLU A 57 -2.33 18.48 -16.77
C GLU A 57 -2.05 17.52 -15.60
N SER A 58 -2.34 16.22 -15.77
CA SER A 58 -2.09 15.12 -14.82
C SER A 58 -0.59 14.79 -14.71
N PHE A 59 0.22 15.76 -14.30
CA PHE A 59 1.68 15.65 -14.26
C PHE A 59 2.15 14.46 -13.41
N TYR A 60 1.63 14.35 -12.17
CA TYR A 60 2.11 13.35 -11.23
C TYR A 60 1.72 11.93 -11.69
N TRP A 61 0.51 11.77 -12.22
CA TRP A 61 0.08 10.51 -12.83
C TRP A 61 0.89 10.17 -14.07
N ASN A 62 1.06 11.11 -15.01
CA ASN A 62 1.73 10.83 -16.29
C ASN A 62 3.18 10.39 -16.10
N ARG A 63 3.93 10.98 -15.16
CA ARG A 63 5.30 10.52 -14.84
C ARG A 63 5.31 9.12 -14.19
N LEU A 64 4.31 8.80 -13.35
CA LEU A 64 4.21 7.47 -12.73
C LEU A 64 3.81 6.43 -13.77
N LYS A 65 2.86 6.75 -14.65
CA LYS A 65 2.44 5.88 -15.75
C LYS A 65 3.63 5.48 -16.60
N LYS A 66 4.45 6.44 -17.03
CA LYS A 66 5.69 6.16 -17.78
C LYS A 66 6.67 5.30 -16.98
N TYR A 67 6.87 5.59 -15.70
CA TYR A 67 7.70 4.76 -14.81
C TYR A 67 7.19 3.30 -14.68
N LEU A 68 5.88 3.10 -14.71
CA LEU A 68 5.25 1.78 -14.65
C LEU A 68 5.32 1.05 -16.00
N GLU A 69 5.16 1.74 -17.12
CA GLU A 69 5.27 1.17 -18.47
C GLU A 69 6.68 0.63 -18.77
N ASP A 70 7.72 1.20 -18.16
CA ASP A 70 9.09 0.68 -18.23
C ASP A 70 9.27 -0.65 -17.45
N ARG A 71 8.33 -1.02 -16.56
CA ARG A 71 8.46 -2.17 -15.64
C ARG A 71 7.39 -3.23 -15.79
N TYR A 72 6.24 -2.87 -16.32
CA TYR A 72 5.07 -3.72 -16.43
C TYR A 72 4.53 -3.68 -17.84
N ALA A 73 3.93 -4.80 -18.24
CA ALA A 73 3.16 -4.89 -19.46
C ALA A 73 2.11 -3.76 -19.55
N PRO A 74 1.88 -3.14 -20.72
CA PRO A 74 0.79 -2.18 -20.90
C PRO A 74 -0.59 -2.74 -20.50
N LYS A 75 -0.77 -4.06 -20.65
CA LYS A 75 -1.99 -4.80 -20.25
C LYS A 75 -2.13 -4.99 -18.73
N VAL A 76 -1.13 -4.60 -17.94
CA VAL A 76 -1.18 -4.51 -16.46
C VAL A 76 -1.35 -3.06 -16.03
N VAL A 77 -0.65 -2.12 -16.69
CA VAL A 77 -0.75 -0.68 -16.37
C VAL A 77 -2.17 -0.15 -16.64
N LYS A 78 -2.79 -0.55 -17.75
CA LYS A 78 -4.14 -0.07 -18.13
C LYS A 78 -5.23 -0.45 -17.10
N PRO A 79 -5.35 -1.70 -16.64
CA PRO A 79 -6.29 -2.05 -15.57
C PRO A 79 -6.05 -1.28 -14.26
N ILE A 80 -4.79 -1.04 -13.88
CA ILE A 80 -4.47 -0.21 -12.70
C ILE A 80 -4.95 1.24 -12.91
N ASP A 81 -4.75 1.78 -14.12
CA ASP A 81 -5.24 3.11 -14.54
C ASP A 81 -6.77 3.18 -14.37
N GLU A 82 -7.49 2.26 -14.99
CA GLU A 82 -8.95 2.21 -14.97
C GLU A 82 -9.53 1.93 -13.56
N ASP A 83 -8.93 1.03 -12.77
CA ASP A 83 -9.33 0.77 -11.38
C ASP A 83 -9.17 2.02 -10.52
N THR A 84 -8.05 2.72 -10.66
CA THR A 84 -7.81 3.95 -9.90
C THR A 84 -8.67 5.12 -10.36
N ASP A 85 -9.06 5.20 -11.64
CA ASP A 85 -10.08 6.16 -12.10
C ASP A 85 -11.45 5.86 -11.46
N SER A 86 -11.83 4.59 -11.39
CA SER A 86 -13.04 4.16 -10.69
C SER A 86 -12.99 4.53 -9.21
N ILE A 87 -11.87 4.29 -8.52
CA ILE A 87 -11.70 4.67 -7.10
C ILE A 87 -11.74 6.21 -6.95
N MET A 88 -11.06 6.96 -7.83
CA MET A 88 -11.07 8.43 -7.81
C MET A 88 -12.49 8.99 -7.87
N ASN A 89 -13.33 8.45 -8.74
CA ASN A 89 -14.75 8.84 -8.81
C ASN A 89 -15.56 8.54 -7.54
N ARG A 90 -15.03 7.74 -6.61
CA ARG A 90 -15.72 7.40 -5.34
C ARG A 90 -15.19 8.18 -4.14
N ILE A 91 -13.95 8.65 -4.18
CA ILE A 91 -13.39 9.51 -3.13
C ILE A 91 -14.00 10.92 -3.19
N GLY A 92 -13.71 11.77 -2.20
CA GLY A 92 -14.23 13.15 -2.15
C GLY A 92 -13.71 14.02 -3.31
N ASP A 93 -14.55 14.90 -3.86
CA ASP A 93 -14.07 15.95 -4.78
C ASP A 93 -13.39 17.05 -3.95
N PRO A 94 -12.06 17.27 -4.09
CA PRO A 94 -11.34 18.24 -3.26
C PRO A 94 -11.77 19.70 -3.51
N ARG A 95 -12.48 19.96 -4.62
CA ARG A 95 -12.98 21.29 -5.01
C ARG A 95 -14.31 21.63 -4.35
N GLN A 96 -15.05 20.64 -3.89
CA GLN A 96 -16.36 20.81 -3.27
C GLN A 96 -16.27 20.66 -1.76
N SER A 97 -17.30 21.12 -1.04
CA SER A 97 -17.48 20.73 0.36
C SER A 97 -18.06 19.32 0.38
N SER A 98 -17.21 18.31 0.52
CA SER A 98 -17.64 16.93 0.74
C SER A 98 -17.44 16.55 2.19
N GLU A 99 -18.39 15.80 2.74
CA GLU A 99 -18.18 15.06 3.99
C GLU A 99 -17.04 14.04 3.85
N GLY A 100 -16.64 13.45 4.97
CA GLY A 100 -15.66 12.39 5.01
C GLY A 100 -16.07 11.16 4.22
N VAL A 101 -15.21 10.72 3.29
CA VAL A 101 -15.43 9.50 2.51
C VAL A 101 -14.64 8.35 3.12
N TYR A 102 -15.28 7.19 3.29
CA TYR A 102 -14.71 5.98 3.84
C TYR A 102 -14.85 4.83 2.84
N GLY A 103 -13.74 4.45 2.23
CA GLY A 103 -13.66 3.36 1.26
C GLY A 103 -12.74 2.24 1.70
N MET A 104 -12.84 1.11 1.02
CA MET A 104 -11.90 0.00 1.15
C MET A 104 -11.52 -0.54 -0.22
N VAL A 105 -10.26 -0.91 -0.38
CA VAL A 105 -9.72 -1.62 -1.52
C VAL A 105 -9.20 -2.97 -1.03
N VAL A 106 -9.79 -4.04 -1.55
CA VAL A 106 -9.45 -5.42 -1.20
C VAL A 106 -8.67 -6.02 -2.35
N GLY A 107 -7.49 -6.58 -2.06
CA GLY A 107 -6.69 -7.26 -3.07
C GLY A 107 -5.86 -8.36 -2.44
N ALA A 108 -5.66 -9.47 -3.16
CA ALA A 108 -4.85 -10.58 -2.68
C ALA A 108 -3.44 -10.15 -2.22
N VAL A 109 -2.76 -10.98 -1.44
CA VAL A 109 -1.35 -10.76 -1.09
C VAL A 109 -0.56 -10.59 -2.40
N GLN A 110 0.29 -9.57 -2.51
CA GLN A 110 1.04 -9.26 -3.76
C GLN A 110 0.19 -8.93 -5.02
N SER A 111 -1.11 -8.63 -4.88
CA SER A 111 -1.97 -8.21 -6.02
C SER A 111 -1.68 -6.83 -6.60
N GLY A 112 -0.58 -6.16 -6.19
CA GLY A 112 -0.26 -4.81 -6.64
C GLY A 112 -0.97 -3.69 -5.86
N LYS A 113 -1.49 -3.93 -4.66
CA LYS A 113 -2.10 -2.91 -3.78
C LYS A 113 -1.26 -1.64 -3.64
N THR A 114 0.06 -1.79 -3.42
CA THR A 114 0.98 -0.64 -3.31
C THR A 114 1.05 0.17 -4.60
N SER A 115 1.11 -0.49 -5.76
CA SER A 115 1.07 0.20 -7.04
C SER A 115 -0.28 0.90 -7.24
N ASN A 116 -1.38 0.26 -6.86
CA ASN A 116 -2.72 0.84 -6.96
C ASN A 116 -2.86 2.11 -6.10
N TYR A 117 -2.51 2.08 -4.80
CA TYR A 117 -2.59 3.30 -3.99
C TYR A 117 -1.57 4.37 -4.42
N ALA A 118 -0.41 4.00 -4.97
CA ALA A 118 0.54 4.98 -5.52
C ALA A 118 -0.04 5.69 -6.76
N CYS A 119 -0.72 4.96 -7.64
CA CYS A 119 -1.45 5.54 -8.78
C CYS A 119 -2.56 6.47 -8.30
N LEU A 120 -3.35 6.01 -7.31
CA LEU A 120 -4.41 6.79 -6.70
C LEU A 120 -3.88 8.09 -6.07
N ILE A 121 -2.76 8.04 -5.34
CA ILE A 121 -2.13 9.22 -4.74
C ILE A 121 -1.72 10.23 -5.82
N ASN A 122 -1.04 9.79 -6.88
CA ASN A 122 -0.61 10.70 -7.95
C ASN A 122 -1.82 11.37 -8.63
N LYS A 123 -2.88 10.61 -8.93
CA LYS A 123 -4.13 11.13 -9.50
C LYS A 123 -4.87 12.09 -8.57
N ALA A 124 -4.95 11.76 -7.28
CA ALA A 124 -5.58 12.58 -6.26
C ALA A 124 -4.88 13.94 -6.14
N VAL A 125 -3.55 13.95 -6.16
CA VAL A 125 -2.76 15.18 -6.10
C VAL A 125 -2.95 16.03 -7.34
N ASP A 126 -2.95 15.43 -8.54
CA ASP A 126 -3.27 16.15 -9.77
C ASP A 126 -4.69 16.76 -9.71
N ALA A 127 -5.64 16.12 -9.01
CA ALA A 127 -6.99 16.63 -8.78
C ALA A 127 -7.11 17.68 -7.65
N GLY A 128 -6.06 17.93 -6.86
CA GLY A 128 -6.03 18.96 -5.82
C GLY A 128 -5.99 18.47 -4.37
N TYR A 129 -5.77 17.17 -4.13
CA TYR A 129 -5.42 16.69 -2.79
C TYR A 129 -4.04 17.18 -2.39
N LYS A 130 -3.96 17.85 -1.23
CA LYS A 130 -2.74 18.51 -0.77
C LYS A 130 -1.98 17.71 0.29
N PHE A 131 -2.71 16.94 1.09
CA PHE A 131 -2.15 16.13 2.17
C PHE A 131 -2.36 14.65 1.87
N ILE A 132 -1.28 13.89 1.85
CA ILE A 132 -1.28 12.45 1.68
C ILE A 132 -0.70 11.82 2.93
N VAL A 133 -1.49 10.99 3.61
CA VAL A 133 -1.03 10.23 4.77
C VAL A 133 -1.14 8.75 4.45
N ILE A 134 -0.07 7.99 4.66
CA ILE A 134 -0.04 6.54 4.50
C ILE A 134 0.25 5.93 5.86
N LEU A 135 -0.66 5.09 6.37
CA LEU A 135 -0.46 4.30 7.57
C LEU A 135 0.12 2.95 7.17
N ALA A 136 1.32 2.67 7.63
CA ALA A 136 2.00 1.39 7.50
C ALA A 136 1.91 0.60 8.81
N TRP A 137 2.27 -0.67 8.76
CA TRP A 137 2.36 -1.55 9.92
C TRP A 137 3.23 -0.96 11.06
N ASP A 138 3.05 -1.42 12.31
CA ASP A 138 3.75 -0.88 13.51
C ASP A 138 5.28 -1.05 13.50
N LYS A 139 5.83 -1.87 12.61
CA LYS A 139 7.26 -2.18 12.55
C LYS A 139 8.00 -1.19 11.65
N GLU A 140 9.10 -0.66 12.16
CA GLU A 140 9.90 0.36 11.48
C GLU A 140 10.46 -0.11 10.13
N ASN A 141 10.87 -1.37 10.03
CA ASN A 141 11.35 -1.94 8.77
C ASN A 141 10.24 -1.97 7.69
N VAL A 142 8.99 -2.25 8.09
CA VAL A 142 7.84 -2.25 7.17
C VAL A 142 7.49 -0.83 6.76
N ARG A 143 7.45 0.12 7.72
CA ARG A 143 7.24 1.55 7.42
C ARG A 143 8.30 2.09 6.47
N GLY A 144 9.58 1.81 6.72
CA GLY A 144 10.69 2.23 5.85
C GLY A 144 10.62 1.63 4.44
N GLN A 145 10.13 0.40 4.30
CA GLN A 145 9.86 -0.19 2.98
C GLN A 145 8.73 0.55 2.24
N THR A 146 7.64 0.88 2.93
CA THR A 146 6.54 1.68 2.35
C THR A 146 7.04 3.08 1.96
N GLN A 147 7.85 3.73 2.80
CA GLN A 147 8.46 5.02 2.50
C GLN A 147 9.33 4.96 1.24
N ARG A 148 10.20 3.95 1.08
CA ARG A 148 11.00 3.76 -0.14
C ARG A 148 10.14 3.66 -1.39
N ARG A 149 9.09 2.85 -1.34
CA ARG A 149 8.17 2.68 -2.48
C ARG A 149 7.46 4.00 -2.82
N ILE A 150 6.97 4.73 -1.82
CA ILE A 150 6.38 6.05 -2.03
C ILE A 150 7.42 7.06 -2.54
N ASN A 151 8.66 6.99 -2.07
CA ASN A 151 9.74 7.83 -2.56
C ASN A 151 10.02 7.57 -4.04
N GLU A 152 10.03 6.32 -4.48
CA GLU A 152 10.21 5.98 -5.89
C GLU A 152 8.99 6.33 -6.76
N MET A 153 7.76 6.05 -6.28
CA MET A 153 6.55 6.13 -7.10
C MET A 153 5.83 7.48 -7.03
N PHE A 154 6.17 8.33 -6.05
CA PHE A 154 5.51 9.62 -5.85
C PHE A 154 6.48 10.75 -5.49
N VAL A 155 7.40 10.61 -4.53
CA VAL A 155 8.27 11.75 -4.19
C VAL A 155 9.28 12.03 -5.31
N GLY A 156 9.91 10.99 -5.86
CA GLY A 156 10.95 11.06 -6.87
C GLY A 156 12.36 11.39 -6.32
N LYS A 157 12.55 11.36 -5.01
CA LYS A 157 13.84 11.63 -4.34
C LYS A 157 14.06 10.70 -3.16
N ASP A 158 15.31 10.30 -2.94
CA ASP A 158 15.73 9.61 -1.72
C ASP A 158 16.01 10.61 -0.58
N SER A 159 16.36 10.09 0.59
CA SER A 159 16.69 10.90 1.78
C SER A 159 17.90 11.82 1.58
N ALA A 160 18.79 11.53 0.62
CA ALA A 160 19.94 12.37 0.26
C ALA A 160 19.60 13.40 -0.83
N GLY A 161 18.35 13.42 -1.32
CA GLY A 161 17.87 14.33 -2.36
C GLY A 161 18.21 13.89 -3.79
N LYS A 162 18.77 12.68 -3.97
CA LYS A 162 19.08 12.13 -5.29
C LYS A 162 17.81 11.67 -5.99
N LEU A 163 17.73 11.91 -7.30
CA LEU A 163 16.59 11.50 -8.13
C LEU A 163 16.50 9.97 -8.23
N ILE A 164 15.34 9.45 -7.86
CA ILE A 164 14.98 8.03 -7.94
C ILE A 164 13.57 7.87 -8.51
N GLY A 165 13.25 6.66 -8.99
CA GLY A 165 11.94 6.34 -9.53
C GLY A 165 11.38 7.39 -10.51
N VAL A 166 10.17 7.89 -10.24
CA VAL A 166 9.49 8.92 -11.06
C VAL A 166 10.28 10.23 -11.19
N GLY A 167 11.19 10.53 -10.27
CA GLY A 167 12.06 11.71 -10.36
C GLY A 167 13.12 11.61 -11.44
N LYS A 168 13.44 10.40 -11.92
CA LYS A 168 14.28 10.21 -13.12
C LYS A 168 13.49 10.37 -14.42
N VAL A 169 12.16 10.33 -14.34
CA VAL A 169 11.27 10.41 -15.51
C VAL A 169 10.97 11.86 -15.88
N SER A 170 10.63 12.71 -14.91
CA SER A 170 10.41 14.14 -15.13
C SER A 170 10.54 14.95 -13.83
N THR A 171 11.06 16.17 -13.97
CA THR A 171 11.22 17.15 -12.88
C THR A 171 10.60 18.52 -13.22
N GLU A 172 9.65 18.57 -14.16
CA GLU A 172 9.05 19.84 -14.64
C GLU A 172 8.22 20.55 -13.56
N LYS A 173 7.63 19.81 -12.62
CA LYS A 173 7.00 20.37 -11.40
C LYS A 173 7.83 20.04 -10.15
N PRO A 174 7.71 20.84 -9.08
CA PRO A 174 8.35 20.54 -7.80
C PRO A 174 7.97 19.16 -7.27
N HIS A 175 8.91 18.51 -6.60
CA HIS A 175 8.68 17.22 -5.95
C HIS A 175 7.79 17.40 -4.71
N PRO A 176 6.92 16.42 -4.40
CA PRO A 176 6.22 16.38 -3.11
C PRO A 176 7.17 16.52 -1.91
N VAL A 177 6.71 17.19 -0.86
CA VAL A 177 7.48 17.32 0.38
C VAL A 177 7.15 16.14 1.29
N SER A 178 8.13 15.26 1.51
CA SER A 178 8.01 14.22 2.55
C SER A 178 8.29 14.82 3.91
N LEU A 179 7.35 14.68 4.84
CA LEU A 179 7.45 15.22 6.21
C LEU A 179 8.25 14.30 7.15
N VAL A 180 8.61 13.10 6.69
CA VAL A 180 9.40 12.08 7.38
C VAL A 180 10.39 11.44 6.41
N THR A 181 11.47 10.86 6.93
CA THR A 181 12.49 10.16 6.14
C THR A 181 12.36 8.64 6.27
N GLU A 182 13.20 7.89 5.56
CA GLU A 182 13.25 6.43 5.65
C GLU A 182 13.84 5.91 6.96
N GLU A 183 14.71 6.70 7.61
CA GLU A 183 15.49 6.29 8.79
C GLU A 183 15.01 6.96 10.08
N ASP A 184 14.40 8.15 9.99
CA ASP A 184 13.85 8.83 11.15
C ASP A 184 12.43 8.32 11.45
N ASP A 185 12.30 7.73 12.63
CA ASP A 185 11.00 7.60 13.31
C ASP A 185 10.42 9.00 13.56
N PHE A 186 9.11 9.07 13.75
CA PHE A 186 8.40 10.30 14.03
C PHE A 186 8.92 10.97 15.31
N LYS A 187 9.92 11.86 15.20
CA LYS A 187 10.39 12.72 16.30
C LYS A 187 9.59 14.01 16.26
N SER A 188 8.80 14.24 17.31
CA SER A 188 7.87 15.38 17.43
C SER A 188 8.49 16.77 17.14
N LYS A 189 9.80 16.94 17.33
CA LYS A 189 10.53 18.18 17.03
C LYS A 189 10.70 18.45 15.54
N ASP A 190 10.95 17.41 14.73
CA ASP A 190 11.25 17.56 13.31
C ASP A 190 9.97 17.78 12.51
N VAL A 191 8.87 17.13 12.90
CA VAL A 191 7.56 17.37 12.30
C VAL A 191 6.97 18.72 12.69
N LYS A 192 7.18 19.19 13.92
CA LYS A 192 6.78 20.56 14.30
C LYS A 192 7.49 21.59 13.43
N LYS A 193 8.79 21.41 13.17
CA LYS A 193 9.55 22.26 12.23
C LYS A 193 9.03 22.11 10.81
N ALA A 194 8.82 20.89 10.33
CA ALA A 194 8.33 20.63 8.98
C ALA A 194 6.96 21.29 8.77
N ILE A 195 6.03 21.18 9.72
CA ILE A 195 4.70 21.80 9.67
C ILE A 195 4.76 23.32 9.78
N GLN A 196 5.68 23.88 10.56
CA GLN A 196 5.94 25.34 10.56
C GLN A 196 6.43 25.84 9.20
N LEU A 197 7.13 24.99 8.46
CA LEU A 197 7.68 25.28 7.13
C LEU A 197 6.71 24.89 5.99
N ILE A 198 5.54 24.31 6.30
CA ILE A 198 4.52 24.04 5.29
C ILE A 198 4.04 25.38 4.75
N ASP A 199 4.46 25.66 3.52
CA ASP A 199 3.88 26.71 2.72
C ASP A 199 2.62 26.20 2.02
N LEU A 200 1.48 26.53 2.62
CA LEU A 200 0.15 26.21 2.09
C LEU A 200 -0.29 27.15 0.95
N THR A 201 0.50 28.15 0.59
CA THR A 201 0.21 28.98 -0.59
C THR A 201 0.68 28.31 -1.88
N THR A 202 1.68 27.43 -1.80
CA THR A 202 2.16 26.66 -2.96
C THR A 202 1.19 25.54 -3.36
N LYS A 203 1.30 25.06 -4.61
CA LYS A 203 0.61 23.85 -5.09
C LYS A 203 1.37 22.54 -4.76
N ILE A 204 2.42 22.61 -3.93
CA ILE A 204 3.25 21.45 -3.61
C ILE A 204 2.50 20.56 -2.61
N PRO A 205 2.35 19.25 -2.88
CA PRO A 205 1.70 18.31 -1.97
C PRO A 205 2.66 17.87 -0.86
N TYR A 206 2.07 17.50 0.28
CA TYR A 206 2.78 16.98 1.45
C TYR A 206 2.43 15.51 1.65
N VAL A 207 3.45 14.68 1.90
CA VAL A 207 3.29 13.25 2.15
C VAL A 207 3.89 12.84 3.49
N LEU A 208 3.21 11.93 4.18
CA LEU A 208 3.62 11.40 5.46
C LEU A 208 3.38 9.88 5.49
N VAL A 209 4.44 9.09 5.67
CA VAL A 209 4.33 7.64 5.87
C VAL A 209 4.57 7.32 7.35
N VAL A 210 3.54 6.80 8.02
CA VAL A 210 3.47 6.70 9.47
C VAL A 210 3.28 5.25 9.89
N LYS A 211 3.95 4.80 10.96
CA LYS A 211 3.63 3.52 11.59
C LYS A 211 2.33 3.62 12.40
N LYS A 212 1.52 2.56 12.40
CA LYS A 212 0.32 2.44 13.25
C LYS A 212 0.69 2.24 14.72
N HIS A 213 1.05 3.34 15.37
CA HIS A 213 1.44 3.36 16.77
C HIS A 213 0.74 4.51 17.49
N GLU A 214 0.20 4.25 18.68
CA GLU A 214 -0.58 5.21 19.48
C GLU A 214 0.14 6.55 19.67
N ASP A 215 1.37 6.52 20.20
CA ASP A 215 2.12 7.76 20.47
C ASP A 215 2.41 8.58 19.21
N VAL A 216 2.58 7.91 18.07
CA VAL A 216 2.88 8.56 16.81
C VAL A 216 1.62 9.23 16.26
N LEU A 217 0.51 8.49 16.18
CA LEU A 217 -0.75 9.01 15.67
C LEU A 217 -1.31 10.13 16.55
N SER A 218 -1.25 9.97 17.87
CA SER A 218 -1.66 11.02 18.82
C SER A 218 -0.80 12.27 18.70
N SER A 219 0.52 12.11 18.50
CA SER A 219 1.43 13.24 18.28
C SER A 219 1.14 13.96 16.95
N ILE A 220 0.89 13.23 15.86
CA ILE A 220 0.51 13.82 14.56
C ILE A 220 -0.81 14.57 14.69
N ALA A 221 -1.84 13.93 15.23
CA ALA A 221 -3.16 14.52 15.41
C ALA A 221 -3.08 15.80 16.25
N LYS A 222 -2.25 15.81 17.31
CA LYS A 222 -2.02 17.00 18.13
C LYS A 222 -1.36 18.14 17.33
N ILE A 223 -0.35 17.84 16.52
CA ILE A 223 0.29 18.88 15.69
C ILE A 223 -0.69 19.40 14.64
N PHE A 224 -1.37 18.51 13.91
CA PHE A 224 -2.36 18.90 12.90
C PHE A 224 -3.50 19.72 13.49
N SER A 225 -3.99 19.34 14.67
CA SER A 225 -4.99 20.10 15.42
C SER A 225 -4.51 21.51 15.78
N THR A 226 -3.22 21.66 16.15
CA THR A 226 -2.61 22.98 16.43
C THR A 226 -2.63 23.91 15.20
N TYR A 227 -2.56 23.33 14.00
CA TYR A 227 -2.56 24.07 12.73
C TYR A 227 -3.88 23.93 11.95
N LYS A 228 -4.96 23.49 12.62
CA LYS A 228 -6.25 23.17 11.98
C LYS A 228 -6.81 24.34 11.17
N GLU A 229 -6.70 25.57 11.68
CA GLU A 229 -7.14 26.77 10.96
C GLU A 229 -6.45 26.96 9.61
N LYS A 230 -5.21 26.49 9.48
CA LYS A 230 -4.44 26.58 8.24
C LYS A 230 -4.73 25.42 7.29
N ILE A 231 -4.84 24.20 7.81
CA ILE A 231 -4.88 22.99 6.98
C ILE A 231 -6.30 22.51 6.63
N SER A 232 -7.31 22.88 7.43
CA SER A 232 -8.62 22.20 7.41
C SER A 232 -9.42 22.36 6.10
N GLU A 233 -9.17 23.41 5.32
CA GLU A 233 -9.82 23.65 4.02
C GLU A 233 -9.22 22.85 2.87
N HIS A 234 -8.02 22.29 3.07
CA HIS A 234 -7.35 21.44 2.09
C HIS A 234 -7.87 20.00 2.17
N ALA A 235 -7.85 19.30 1.03
CA ALA A 235 -8.24 17.90 0.98
C ALA A 235 -7.09 16.99 1.41
N MET A 236 -7.42 16.01 2.26
CA MET A 236 -6.53 14.95 2.71
C MET A 236 -6.94 13.59 2.15
N LEU A 237 -5.99 12.82 1.64
CA LEU A 237 -6.14 11.39 1.34
C LEU A 237 -5.36 10.60 2.39
N LEU A 238 -6.05 9.74 3.14
CA LEU A 238 -5.46 8.82 4.10
C LEU A 238 -5.58 7.40 3.58
N ILE A 239 -4.44 6.79 3.28
CA ILE A 239 -4.31 5.38 2.88
C ILE A 239 -3.95 4.58 4.12
N ASP A 240 -4.77 3.59 4.45
CA ASP A 240 -4.56 2.70 5.59
C ASP A 240 -4.13 1.32 5.08
N ASP A 241 -2.82 1.09 5.00
CA ASP A 241 -2.23 -0.16 4.50
C ASP A 241 -2.27 -1.25 5.58
N GLU A 242 -2.69 -2.46 5.19
CA GLU A 242 -3.02 -3.57 6.11
C GLU A 242 -4.02 -3.13 7.19
N SER A 243 -5.16 -2.55 6.75
CA SER A 243 -6.20 -1.95 7.61
C SER A 243 -6.86 -2.90 8.60
N ASP A 244 -6.68 -4.20 8.45
CA ASP A 244 -7.11 -5.24 9.38
C ASP A 244 -6.19 -5.33 10.62
N TYR A 245 -5.05 -4.65 10.60
CA TYR A 245 -4.16 -4.51 11.75
C TYR A 245 -4.21 -3.10 12.34
N GLY A 246 -4.42 -3.04 13.67
CA GLY A 246 -4.33 -1.83 14.50
C GLY A 246 -5.47 -0.83 14.33
N SER A 247 -6.01 -0.67 13.12
CA SER A 247 -7.04 0.33 12.81
C SER A 247 -8.43 -0.03 13.32
N ILE A 248 -8.74 -1.32 13.48
CA ILE A 248 -10.03 -1.81 13.97
C ILE A 248 -10.21 -1.44 15.44
N ASP A 249 -11.38 -0.94 15.83
CA ASP A 249 -11.67 -0.72 17.24
C ASP A 249 -11.84 -2.06 17.98
N ILE A 250 -10.89 -2.36 18.88
CA ILE A 250 -10.91 -3.56 19.71
C ILE A 250 -11.57 -3.35 21.08
N ASN A 251 -11.90 -2.10 21.43
CA ASN A 251 -12.57 -1.80 22.70
C ASN A 251 -14.03 -2.26 22.67
N LYS A 252 -14.57 -2.68 23.81
CA LYS A 252 -15.94 -3.22 23.87
C LYS A 252 -16.99 -2.14 23.60
N ALA A 253 -18.17 -2.54 23.16
CA ALA A 253 -19.24 -1.60 22.79
C ALA A 253 -19.68 -0.66 23.93
N HIS A 254 -19.54 -1.07 25.20
CA HIS A 254 -19.88 -0.23 26.37
C HIS A 254 -18.79 0.77 26.75
N GLU A 255 -17.62 0.72 26.12
CA GLU A 255 -16.54 1.68 26.36
C GLU A 255 -16.77 2.93 25.50
N GLU A 256 -16.71 4.10 26.12
CA GLU A 256 -16.98 5.39 25.46
C GLU A 256 -15.92 5.78 24.43
N GLU A 257 -14.68 5.38 24.68
CA GLU A 257 -13.52 5.74 23.87
C GLU A 257 -13.07 4.58 22.98
N PRO A 258 -12.78 4.84 21.70
CA PRO A 258 -12.20 3.84 20.82
C PRO A 258 -10.76 3.52 21.27
N SER A 259 -10.28 2.35 20.86
CA SER A 259 -8.89 1.94 21.03
C SER A 259 -7.91 2.98 20.49
N ALA A 260 -6.72 3.06 21.07
CA ALA A 260 -5.88 4.24 20.93
C ALA A 260 -5.40 4.52 19.49
N ILE A 261 -5.09 3.48 18.71
CA ILE A 261 -4.74 3.62 17.28
C ILE A 261 -5.96 4.13 16.49
N ASN A 262 -7.11 3.48 16.64
CA ASN A 262 -8.36 3.89 15.98
C ASN A 262 -8.73 5.34 16.34
N LYS A 263 -8.64 5.71 17.62
CA LYS A 263 -8.80 7.08 18.12
C LYS A 263 -7.85 8.06 17.44
N GLY A 264 -6.57 7.68 17.29
CA GLY A 264 -5.55 8.48 16.62
C GLY A 264 -5.88 8.74 15.14
N ILE A 265 -6.33 7.70 14.42
CA ILE A 265 -6.74 7.81 13.01
C ILE A 265 -7.95 8.75 12.89
N ARG A 266 -9.01 8.52 13.69
CA ARG A 266 -10.19 9.41 13.70
C ARG A 266 -9.78 10.86 14.03
N GLY A 267 -8.94 11.05 15.06
CA GLY A 267 -8.43 12.37 15.43
C GLY A 267 -7.70 13.10 14.29
N LEU A 268 -6.94 12.38 13.48
CA LEU A 268 -6.28 12.92 12.29
C LEU A 268 -7.29 13.32 11.20
N LEU A 269 -8.26 12.46 10.89
CA LEU A 269 -9.33 12.77 9.94
C LEU A 269 -10.08 14.05 10.35
N ASN A 270 -10.37 14.22 11.65
CA ASN A 270 -11.07 15.39 12.21
C ASN A 270 -10.31 16.72 12.06
N CYS A 271 -9.05 16.69 11.64
CA CYS A 271 -8.28 17.91 11.38
C CYS A 271 -8.64 18.55 10.04
N PHE A 272 -9.32 17.82 9.15
CA PHE A 272 -9.69 18.27 7.81
C PHE A 272 -11.21 18.29 7.65
N LYS A 273 -11.72 19.29 6.91
CA LYS A 273 -13.13 19.32 6.49
C LYS A 273 -13.37 18.39 5.31
N LYS A 274 -12.35 18.17 4.48
CA LYS A 274 -12.39 17.35 3.27
C LYS A 274 -11.37 16.22 3.41
N TYR A 275 -11.84 14.99 3.57
CA TYR A 275 -10.94 13.85 3.65
C TYR A 275 -11.54 12.61 2.99
N SER A 276 -10.64 11.76 2.50
CA SER A 276 -10.98 10.41 2.07
C SER A 276 -10.06 9.42 2.80
N TYR A 277 -10.67 8.53 3.57
CA TYR A 277 -10.02 7.38 4.20
C TYR A 277 -10.22 6.16 3.32
N ILE A 278 -9.14 5.47 2.97
CA ILE A 278 -9.19 4.25 2.17
C ILE A 278 -8.38 3.15 2.84
N ALA A 279 -9.10 2.15 3.33
CA ALA A 279 -8.55 0.91 3.86
C ALA A 279 -8.01 0.04 2.72
N TYR A 280 -6.75 -0.40 2.79
CA TYR A 280 -6.18 -1.39 1.89
C TYR A 280 -5.87 -2.66 2.69
N THR A 281 -6.39 -3.80 2.25
CA THR A 281 -6.14 -5.08 2.93
C THR A 281 -6.29 -6.27 1.99
N ALA A 282 -5.66 -7.39 2.35
CA ALA A 282 -5.96 -8.70 1.76
C ALA A 282 -7.11 -9.43 2.48
N THR A 283 -7.43 -9.02 3.69
CA THR A 283 -8.23 -9.77 4.68
C THR A 283 -9.30 -8.84 5.28
N PRO A 284 -10.36 -8.50 4.52
CA PRO A 284 -11.31 -7.46 4.91
C PRO A 284 -12.26 -7.86 6.04
N PHE A 285 -12.16 -9.09 6.58
CA PHE A 285 -13.11 -9.63 7.55
C PHE A 285 -13.30 -8.69 8.75
N ALA A 286 -12.22 -8.26 9.39
CA ALA A 286 -12.33 -7.37 10.54
C ALA A 286 -12.95 -6.01 10.16
N ASN A 287 -12.63 -5.48 8.97
CA ASN A 287 -13.14 -4.18 8.50
C ASN A 287 -14.65 -4.21 8.20
N ILE A 288 -15.17 -5.28 7.59
CA ILE A 288 -16.61 -5.38 7.27
C ILE A 288 -17.49 -5.69 8.48
N PHE A 289 -16.90 -6.18 9.58
CA PHE A 289 -17.60 -6.44 10.84
C PHE A 289 -17.56 -5.25 11.82
N ILE A 290 -16.99 -4.09 11.42
CA ILE A 290 -17.07 -2.87 12.22
C ILE A 290 -18.55 -2.47 12.34
N ASP A 291 -19.05 -2.39 13.57
CA ASP A 291 -20.40 -1.90 13.84
C ASP A 291 -20.42 -0.36 13.75
N PHE A 292 -20.67 0.13 12.53
CA PHE A 292 -20.70 1.55 12.22
C PHE A 292 -21.86 2.32 12.87
N LYS A 293 -22.79 1.63 13.53
CA LYS A 293 -23.88 2.25 14.31
C LYS A 293 -23.47 2.59 15.73
N LEU A 294 -22.36 2.02 16.22
CA LEU A 294 -21.80 2.35 17.52
C LEU A 294 -21.06 3.69 17.43
N GLU A 295 -21.67 4.72 18.01
CA GLU A 295 -21.03 6.02 18.13
C GLU A 295 -20.10 6.03 19.35
N LYS A 296 -18.79 5.97 19.08
CA LYS A 296 -17.73 6.21 20.07
C LYS A 296 -16.90 7.42 19.68
N GLY A 297 -16.67 8.33 20.61
CA GLY A 297 -15.97 9.58 20.35
C GLY A 297 -16.75 10.53 19.41
N LYS A 298 -16.03 11.39 18.68
CA LYS A 298 -16.61 12.52 17.90
C LYS A 298 -16.77 12.27 16.39
N LEU A 299 -16.32 11.11 15.90
CA LEU A 299 -16.35 10.79 14.47
C LEU A 299 -16.81 9.34 14.27
N PRO A 300 -17.47 9.07 13.12
CA PRO A 300 -17.85 7.70 12.77
C PRO A 300 -16.61 6.80 12.70
N ASP A 301 -16.84 5.52 12.92
CA ASP A 301 -15.79 4.51 12.79
C ASP A 301 -15.27 4.39 11.36
N LEU A 302 -14.19 3.64 11.18
CA LEU A 302 -13.49 3.42 9.92
C LEU A 302 -14.18 2.39 9.02
N PHE A 303 -15.45 2.08 9.27
CA PHE A 303 -16.23 1.20 8.41
C PHE A 303 -16.29 1.78 6.99
N PRO A 304 -16.03 0.99 5.93
CA PRO A 304 -16.01 1.48 4.56
C PRO A 304 -17.43 1.71 4.01
N LYS A 305 -18.15 2.67 4.62
CA LYS A 305 -19.56 2.93 4.35
C LYS A 305 -19.83 3.39 2.91
N ASN A 306 -18.84 3.95 2.22
CA ASN A 306 -19.04 4.50 0.89
C ASN A 306 -18.81 3.45 -0.20
N PHE A 307 -17.68 2.73 -0.17
CA PHE A 307 -17.41 1.72 -1.19
C PHE A 307 -16.43 0.64 -0.74
N ILE A 308 -16.52 -0.52 -1.37
CA ILE A 308 -15.52 -1.59 -1.30
C ILE A 308 -15.15 -1.98 -2.74
N HIS A 309 -13.88 -1.85 -3.11
CA HIS A 309 -13.37 -2.16 -4.45
C HIS A 309 -12.42 -3.37 -4.41
N PHE A 310 -12.70 -4.40 -5.18
CA PHE A 310 -11.92 -5.63 -5.25
C PHE A 310 -10.98 -5.62 -6.45
N LEU A 311 -9.67 -5.57 -6.20
CA LEU A 311 -8.64 -5.68 -7.24
C LEU A 311 -8.56 -7.12 -7.76
N ARG A 312 -8.38 -7.27 -9.07
CA ARG A 312 -8.07 -8.57 -9.69
C ARG A 312 -6.55 -8.74 -9.78
N PRO A 313 -6.00 -9.89 -9.37
CA PRO A 313 -4.57 -10.12 -9.55
C PRO A 313 -4.22 -10.31 -11.04
N PRO A 314 -2.96 -10.04 -11.45
CA PRO A 314 -2.50 -10.33 -12.80
C PRO A 314 -2.45 -11.84 -13.09
N THR A 315 -2.45 -12.24 -14.36
CA THR A 315 -2.52 -13.65 -14.80
C THR A 315 -1.33 -14.50 -14.37
N ASN A 316 -0.19 -13.89 -14.07
CA ASN A 316 1.00 -14.56 -13.55
C ASN A 316 1.04 -14.61 -12.01
N TYR A 317 -0.02 -14.16 -11.33
CA TYR A 317 -0.13 -14.25 -9.89
C TYR A 317 -0.36 -15.69 -9.44
N CYS A 318 0.61 -16.25 -8.71
CA CYS A 318 0.48 -17.54 -8.04
C CYS A 318 0.01 -17.33 -6.59
N GLY A 319 -1.30 -17.33 -6.38
CA GLY A 319 -1.91 -17.20 -5.06
C GLY A 319 -2.32 -18.54 -4.44
N LEU A 320 -2.85 -18.47 -3.21
CA LEU A 320 -3.41 -19.64 -2.51
C LEU A 320 -4.43 -20.42 -3.38
N GLN A 321 -5.22 -19.75 -4.21
CA GLN A 321 -6.17 -20.43 -5.09
C GLN A 321 -5.46 -21.33 -6.13
N GLU A 322 -4.36 -20.87 -6.72
CA GLU A 322 -3.58 -21.66 -7.69
C GLU A 322 -2.96 -22.88 -7.02
N VAL A 323 -2.36 -22.66 -5.83
CA VAL A 323 -1.71 -23.72 -5.04
C VAL A 323 -2.71 -24.75 -4.52
N PHE A 324 -3.80 -24.31 -3.89
CA PHE A 324 -4.71 -25.19 -3.14
C PHE A 324 -5.87 -25.74 -3.98
N LYS A 325 -6.31 -25.06 -5.05
CA LYS A 325 -7.45 -25.54 -5.87
C LYS A 325 -7.05 -26.22 -7.16
N LYS A 326 -6.04 -25.71 -7.89
CA LYS A 326 -5.74 -26.23 -9.23
C LYS A 326 -4.83 -27.45 -9.21
N SER A 327 -3.88 -27.53 -8.27
CA SER A 327 -2.95 -28.67 -8.19
C SER A 327 -2.44 -28.93 -6.77
N PRO A 328 -3.32 -29.20 -5.78
CA PRO A 328 -2.92 -29.38 -4.39
C PRO A 328 -1.83 -30.45 -4.20
N GLY A 329 -1.90 -31.56 -4.94
CA GLY A 329 -0.90 -32.63 -4.85
C GLY A 329 0.51 -32.26 -5.34
N ASN A 330 0.65 -31.19 -6.11
CA ASN A 330 1.95 -30.74 -6.62
C ASN A 330 2.67 -29.77 -5.66
N PHE A 331 1.93 -29.19 -4.71
CA PHE A 331 2.43 -28.09 -3.87
C PHE A 331 2.18 -28.29 -2.36
N LEU A 332 1.37 -29.29 -1.98
CA LEU A 332 1.05 -29.59 -0.58
C LEU A 332 1.60 -30.95 -0.19
N VAL A 333 2.39 -30.94 0.89
CA VAL A 333 2.90 -32.15 1.53
C VAL A 333 2.30 -32.23 2.92
N ASN A 334 1.56 -33.31 3.20
CA ASN A 334 1.08 -33.58 4.54
C ASN A 334 2.25 -34.09 5.39
N ILE A 335 2.46 -33.48 6.55
CA ILE A 335 3.50 -33.86 7.51
C ILE A 335 2.83 -34.37 8.78
N SER A 336 3.51 -35.27 9.51
CA SER A 336 2.99 -35.85 10.77
C SER A 336 4.05 -35.96 11.86
N ASP A 337 5.30 -35.57 11.58
CA ASP A 337 6.45 -35.66 12.49
C ASP A 337 6.60 -34.43 13.40
N TYR A 338 5.63 -33.52 13.39
CA TYR A 338 5.71 -32.26 14.11
C TYR A 338 5.15 -32.30 15.54
N GLU A 339 4.21 -33.20 15.85
CA GLU A 339 3.39 -33.12 17.08
C GLU A 339 4.21 -33.07 18.38
N SER A 340 5.28 -33.84 18.45
CA SER A 340 6.17 -33.91 19.62
C SER A 340 7.08 -32.68 19.77
N ALA A 341 7.37 -31.96 18.69
CA ALA A 341 8.13 -30.71 18.72
C ALA A 341 7.24 -29.46 18.84
N PHE A 342 6.06 -29.52 18.22
CA PHE A 342 5.04 -28.47 18.12
C PHE A 342 3.66 -29.05 18.43
N PRO A 343 3.33 -29.28 19.72
CA PRO A 343 2.01 -29.75 20.09
C PRO A 343 0.96 -28.70 19.71
N ILE A 344 -0.24 -29.13 19.33
CA ILE A 344 -1.33 -28.24 18.87
C ILE A 344 -1.71 -27.21 19.93
N GLU A 345 -1.59 -27.56 21.21
CA GLU A 345 -1.79 -26.64 22.33
C GLU A 345 -0.44 -26.25 22.92
N HIS A 346 0.01 -25.03 22.67
CA HIS A 346 1.26 -24.52 23.26
C HIS A 346 1.23 -23.01 23.49
N GLY A 347 1.81 -22.57 24.61
CA GLY A 347 1.94 -21.15 24.92
C GLY A 347 3.08 -20.46 24.16
N LYS A 348 3.07 -19.12 24.14
CA LYS A 348 4.12 -18.28 23.52
C LYS A 348 5.55 -18.53 24.00
N ASN A 349 5.71 -19.20 25.15
CA ASN A 349 7.01 -19.53 25.76
C ASN A 349 7.42 -20.99 25.52
N HIS A 350 6.75 -21.70 24.62
CA HIS A 350 7.06 -23.09 24.29
C HIS A 350 8.51 -23.21 23.80
N LYS A 351 9.25 -24.15 24.40
CA LYS A 351 10.62 -24.44 23.99
C LYS A 351 10.58 -25.59 23.00
N VAL A 352 10.90 -25.28 21.75
CA VAL A 352 11.01 -26.28 20.68
C VAL A 352 12.25 -27.15 20.96
N PRO A 353 12.09 -28.45 21.26
CA PRO A 353 13.21 -29.30 21.67
C PRO A 353 14.11 -29.70 20.50
N TYR A 354 13.53 -29.80 19.29
CA TYR A 354 14.21 -30.10 18.03
C TYR A 354 13.34 -29.64 16.86
N LEU A 355 13.93 -29.52 15.67
CA LEU A 355 13.17 -29.28 14.44
C LEU A 355 12.76 -30.62 13.82
N PRO A 356 11.49 -30.82 13.46
CA PRO A 356 11.04 -32.00 12.73
C PRO A 356 11.84 -32.22 11.44
N ALA A 357 11.99 -33.47 11.03
CA ALA A 357 12.76 -33.83 9.85
C ALA A 357 12.16 -33.20 8.59
N SER A 358 10.82 -33.15 8.50
CA SER A 358 10.11 -32.50 7.41
C SER A 358 10.39 -31.00 7.31
N LEU A 359 10.52 -30.30 8.45
CA LEU A 359 10.86 -28.88 8.49
C LEU A 359 12.32 -28.65 8.07
N LEU A 360 13.24 -29.51 8.52
CA LEU A 360 14.65 -29.47 8.08
C LEU A 360 14.77 -29.68 6.57
N GLU A 361 14.05 -30.66 6.02
CA GLU A 361 13.99 -30.91 4.58
C GLU A 361 13.46 -29.69 3.83
N ALA A 362 12.36 -29.09 4.29
CA ALA A 362 11.79 -27.89 3.67
C ALA A 362 12.79 -26.71 3.64
N VAL A 363 13.56 -26.52 4.72
CA VAL A 363 14.63 -25.50 4.77
C VAL A 363 15.75 -25.83 3.79
N HIS A 364 16.18 -27.09 3.68
CA HIS A 364 17.18 -27.49 2.70
C HIS A 364 16.72 -27.26 1.26
N VAL A 365 15.48 -27.65 0.94
CA VAL A 365 14.88 -27.42 -0.38
C VAL A 365 14.81 -25.92 -0.69
N PHE A 366 14.46 -25.09 0.30
CA PHE A 366 14.45 -23.64 0.15
C PHE A 366 15.86 -23.09 -0.16
N CYS A 367 16.88 -23.51 0.56
CA CYS A 367 18.28 -23.11 0.30
C CYS A 367 18.78 -23.56 -1.08
N LEU A 368 18.45 -24.80 -1.49
CA LEU A 368 18.79 -25.30 -2.83
C LEU A 368 18.08 -24.49 -3.91
N ASN A 369 16.81 -24.13 -3.70
CA ASN A 369 16.06 -23.27 -4.61
C ASN A 369 16.74 -21.90 -4.75
N ILE A 370 17.14 -21.27 -3.64
CA ILE A 370 17.90 -20.01 -3.66
C ILE A 370 19.18 -20.15 -4.49
N ALA A 371 19.96 -21.22 -4.28
CA ALA A 371 21.19 -21.45 -5.04
C ALA A 371 20.92 -21.57 -6.55
N ILE A 372 19.90 -22.36 -6.93
CA ILE A 372 19.48 -22.51 -8.34
C ILE A 372 19.03 -21.17 -8.91
N ARG A 373 18.24 -20.38 -8.18
CA ARG A 373 17.79 -19.04 -8.60
C ARG A 373 18.98 -18.11 -8.82
N HIS A 374 19.97 -18.15 -7.91
CA HIS A 374 21.20 -17.36 -8.04
C HIS A 374 22.01 -17.75 -9.28
N LEU A 375 22.16 -19.06 -9.54
CA LEU A 375 22.83 -19.56 -10.75
C LEU A 375 22.09 -19.11 -12.03
N ARG A 376 20.76 -19.00 -11.97
CA ARG A 376 19.90 -18.45 -13.03
C ARG A 376 19.88 -16.92 -13.08
N LYS A 377 20.81 -16.23 -12.41
CA LYS A 377 20.91 -14.76 -12.33
C LYS A 377 19.63 -14.07 -11.78
N GLN A 378 18.73 -14.78 -11.09
CA GLN A 378 17.53 -14.19 -10.48
C GLN A 378 17.86 -13.56 -9.13
N LYS A 379 17.96 -12.22 -9.10
CA LYS A 379 18.45 -11.45 -7.93
C LYS A 379 17.37 -10.95 -6.97
N GLU A 380 16.12 -11.39 -7.16
CA GLU A 380 15.01 -10.99 -6.30
C GLU A 380 15.14 -11.53 -4.87
N HIS A 381 14.58 -10.81 -3.90
CA HIS A 381 14.59 -11.22 -2.50
C HIS A 381 13.88 -12.56 -2.32
N ASN A 382 14.45 -13.45 -1.49
CA ASN A 382 13.91 -14.77 -1.17
C ASN A 382 13.41 -14.79 0.28
N SER A 383 12.22 -15.33 0.52
CA SER A 383 11.68 -15.51 1.87
C SER A 383 10.97 -16.86 2.01
N MET A 384 11.08 -17.44 3.21
CA MET A 384 10.34 -18.62 3.65
C MET A 384 9.53 -18.22 4.88
N LEU A 385 8.26 -18.61 4.93
CA LEU A 385 7.39 -18.41 6.08
C LEU A 385 7.13 -19.76 6.76
N VAL A 386 7.44 -19.83 8.06
CA VAL A 386 7.05 -20.95 8.92
C VAL A 386 6.03 -20.42 9.92
N LYS A 387 4.84 -21.02 9.92
CA LYS A 387 3.75 -20.62 10.81
C LYS A 387 3.33 -21.81 11.67
N CYS A 388 3.58 -21.71 12.96
CA CYS A 388 3.08 -22.67 13.95
C CYS A 388 1.75 -22.13 14.49
N TYR A 389 0.70 -22.94 14.44
CA TYR A 389 -0.59 -22.61 15.05
C TYR A 389 -0.65 -23.27 16.43
N SER A 390 -0.97 -22.49 17.46
CA SER A 390 -1.62 -23.04 18.66
C SER A 390 -3.10 -22.78 18.53
N LEU A 391 -3.92 -23.77 18.88
CA LEU A 391 -5.34 -23.52 19.16
C LEU A 391 -5.49 -22.63 20.40
#